data_AF-W2CHK4-F1
#
_entry.id   AF-W2CHK4-F1
#
_cell.length_a   1.000
_cell.length_b   1.000
_cell.length_c   1.000
_cell.angle_alpha   90.00
_cell.angle_beta   90.00
_cell.angle_gamma   90.00
#
_symmetry.space_group_name_H-M   'P 1'
#
loop_
_entity.id
_entity.type
_entity.pdbx_description
1 polymer ?
#
loop_
_entity_poly.entity_id
_entity_poly.type
_entity_poly.pdbx_seq_one_letter_code
_entity_poly.pdbx_strand_id
1 'polypeptide(L)'
;MNTTLTKSAASIRINSGVLKQLKEEAKKEDKSLSSYLETLLYEMGYRPYNEETVQACREAREGKIAGVVDTTSRETIEALLFGDESPY
;
A
#
# COMPACT_ATOMS: atom_id res chain seq x y z
N MET A 1 11.51 -9.30 9.09
CA MET A 1 11.86 -10.13 7.92
C MET A 1 12.50 -9.22 6.88
N ASN A 2 13.66 -9.59 6.33
CA ASN A 2 14.36 -8.78 5.32
C ASN A 2 13.74 -9.12 3.95
N THR A 3 12.63 -8.47 3.60
CA THR A 3 11.93 -8.72 2.34
C THR A 3 12.74 -8.05 1.22
N THR A 4 13.79 -8.71 0.75
CA THR A 4 14.53 -8.25 -0.42
C THR A 4 13.56 -8.25 -1.61
N LEU A 5 13.13 -7.07 -2.05
CA LEU A 5 12.29 -6.95 -3.25
C LEU A 5 13.10 -7.39 -4.47
N THR A 6 12.75 -8.54 -5.03
CA THR A 6 13.31 -9.02 -6.28
C THR A 6 12.79 -8.16 -7.44
N LYS A 7 13.69 -7.43 -8.10
CA LYS A 7 13.36 -6.66 -9.31
C LYS A 7 13.64 -7.49 -10.56
N SER A 8 12.74 -7.44 -11.54
CA SER A 8 12.91 -8.07 -12.85
C SER A 8 12.94 -7.01 -13.95
N ALA A 9 13.80 -7.20 -14.94
CA ALA A 9 13.84 -6.33 -16.11
C ALA A 9 12.70 -6.67 -17.08
N ALA A 10 12.03 -5.65 -17.61
CA ALA A 10 11.01 -5.79 -18.64
C ALA A 10 11.26 -4.78 -19.77
N SER A 11 11.03 -5.20 -21.00
CA SER A 11 11.04 -4.32 -22.17
C SER A 11 9.61 -4.00 -22.58
N ILE A 12 9.27 -2.72 -22.62
CA ILE A 12 7.94 -2.23 -22.96
C ILE A 12 8.01 -1.22 -24.10
N ARG A 13 7.05 -1.29 -25.03
CA ARG A 13 6.90 -0.29 -26.09
C ARG A 13 5.98 0.82 -25.60
N ILE A 14 6.50 2.05 -25.60
CA ILE A 14 5.76 3.25 -25.19
C ILE A 14 5.89 4.29 -26.31
N ASN A 15 4.85 5.10 -26.50
CA ASN A 15 4.91 6.27 -27.38
C ASN A 15 6.12 7.16 -27.01
N SER A 16 6.86 7.65 -28.01
CA SER A 16 8.09 8.41 -27.79
C SER A 16 7.88 9.72 -27.02
N GLY A 17 6.76 10.40 -27.22
CA GLY A 17 6.41 11.62 -26.49
C GLY A 17 6.17 11.34 -25.01
N VAL A 18 5.43 10.27 -24.71
CA VAL A 18 5.18 9.82 -23.33
C VAL A 18 6.50 9.42 -22.66
N LEU A 19 7.35 8.66 -23.33
CA LEU A 19 8.65 8.27 -22.78
C LEU A 19 9.54 9.48 -22.47
N LYS A 20 9.48 10.53 -23.31
CA LYS A 20 10.23 11.77 -23.08
C LYS A 20 9.74 12.48 -21.83
N GLN A 21 8.42 12.65 -21.68
CA GLN A 21 7.82 13.27 -20.51
C GLN A 21 8.19 12.53 -19.22
N LEU A 22 8.03 11.21 -19.19
CA LEU A 22 8.37 10.38 -18.03
C LEU A 22 9.83 10.52 -17.60
N LYS A 23 10.76 10.64 -18.57
CA LYS A 23 12.19 10.87 -18.27
C LYS A 23 12.46 12.25 -17.68
N GLU A 24 11.78 13.28 -18.17
CA GLU A 24 11.91 14.64 -17.66
C GLU A 24 11.36 14.75 -16.23
N GLU A 25 10.22 14.12 -15.95
CA GLU A 25 9.63 14.06 -14.61
C GLU A 25 10.50 13.27 -13.63
N ALA A 26 10.98 12.09 -14.03
CA ALA A 26 11.92 11.31 -13.22
C ALA A 26 13.18 12.12 -12.85
N LYS A 27 13.73 12.89 -13.80
CA LYS A 27 14.89 13.76 -13.56
C LYS A 27 14.57 14.92 -12.61
N LYS A 28 13.38 15.51 -12.67
CA LYS A 28 12.96 16.58 -11.75
C LYS A 28 12.90 16.09 -10.30
N GLU A 29 12.62 14.81 -10.10
CA GLU A 29 12.56 14.15 -8.79
C GLU A 29 13.87 13.47 -8.36
N ASP A 30 14.96 13.61 -9.13
CA ASP A 30 16.23 12.92 -8.91
C ASP A 30 16.08 11.37 -8.83
N LYS A 31 15.16 10.82 -9.63
CA LYS A 31 14.86 9.38 -9.69
C LYS A 31 15.29 8.80 -11.03
N SER A 32 15.64 7.50 -10.99
CA SER A 32 15.72 6.71 -12.23
C SER A 32 14.32 6.51 -12.82
N LEU A 33 14.23 6.33 -14.15
CA LEU A 33 12.95 6.05 -14.82
C LEU A 33 12.23 4.83 -14.21
N SER A 34 12.98 3.79 -13.83
CA SER A 34 12.41 2.59 -13.20
C SER A 34 11.80 2.92 -11.84
N SER A 35 12.52 3.65 -10.98
CA SER A 35 12.00 4.06 -9.67
C SER A 35 10.80 4.98 -9.79
N TYR A 36 10.80 5.88 -10.79
CA TYR A 36 9.69 6.78 -11.05
C TYR A 36 8.43 6.02 -11.49
N LEU A 37 8.58 5.07 -12.41
CA LEU A 37 7.48 4.20 -12.83
C LEU A 37 6.92 3.35 -11.69
N GLU A 38 7.77 2.81 -10.81
CA GLU A 38 7.32 2.10 -9.61
C GLU A 38 6.46 3.03 -8.73
N THR A 39 6.90 4.26 -8.46
CA THR A 39 6.10 5.25 -7.71
C THR A 39 4.73 5.47 -8.34
N LEU A 40 4.67 5.73 -9.66
CA LEU A 40 3.40 5.91 -10.37
C LEU A 40 2.49 4.68 -10.27
N LEU A 41 3.04 3.47 -10.37
CA LEU A 41 2.28 2.24 -10.20
C LEU A 41 1.68 2.15 -8.80
N TYR A 42 2.46 2.46 -7.75
CA TYR A 42 1.96 2.49 -6.37
C TYR A 42 0.84 3.54 -6.18
N GLU A 43 0.97 4.71 -6.79
CA GLU A 43 -0.05 5.77 -6.77
C GLU A 43 -1.32 5.36 -7.49
N MET A 44 -1.21 4.63 -8.61
CA MET A 44 -2.34 4.04 -9.33
C MET A 44 -3.00 2.86 -8.58
N GLY A 45 -2.49 2.48 -7.41
CA GLY A 45 -3.07 1.46 -6.56
C GLY A 45 -2.45 0.08 -6.69
N TYR A 46 -1.30 -0.06 -7.38
CA TYR A 46 -0.51 -1.29 -7.29
C TYR A 46 -0.01 -1.48 -5.86
N ARG A 47 -0.69 -2.32 -5.09
CA ARG A 47 -0.29 -2.71 -3.73
C ARG A 47 -0.41 -4.22 -3.60
N PRO A 48 0.60 -5.00 -4.03
CA PRO A 48 0.59 -6.42 -3.76
C PRO A 48 0.62 -6.59 -2.24
N TYR A 49 -0.50 -7.03 -1.67
CA TYR A 49 -0.52 -7.49 -0.30
C TYR A 49 0.51 -8.61 -0.19
N ASN A 50 1.46 -8.50 0.76
CA ASN A 50 2.27 -9.65 1.13
C ASN A 50 1.35 -10.72 1.76
N GLU A 51 1.80 -11.97 1.82
CA GLU A 51 0.97 -13.08 2.33
C GLU A 51 0.41 -12.78 3.72
N GLU A 52 1.21 -12.14 4.58
CA GLU A 52 0.80 -11.69 5.91
C GLU A 52 -0.38 -10.69 5.87
N THR A 53 -0.34 -9.70 4.98
CA THR A 53 -1.42 -8.70 4.84
C THR A 53 -2.67 -9.32 4.24
N VAL A 54 -2.53 -10.22 3.25
CA VAL A 54 -3.67 -10.98 2.70
C VAL A 54 -4.35 -11.78 3.82
N GLN A 55 -3.54 -12.47 4.62
CA GLN A 55 -4.04 -13.30 5.71
C GLN A 55 -4.70 -12.47 6.81
N ALA A 56 -4.09 -11.36 7.23
CA ALA A 56 -4.68 -10.44 8.20
C ALA A 56 -6.01 -9.85 7.71
N CYS A 57 -6.08 -9.43 6.44
CA CYS A 57 -7.33 -8.95 5.84
C CYS A 57 -8.41 -10.04 5.79
N ARG A 58 -8.03 -11.29 5.48
CA ARG A 58 -8.96 -12.43 5.49
C ARG A 58 -9.48 -12.69 6.90
N GLU A 59 -8.60 -12.79 7.88
CA GLU A 59 -8.94 -13.09 9.27
C GLU A 59 -9.80 -12.00 9.91
N ALA A 60 -9.56 -10.73 9.58
CA ALA A 60 -10.39 -9.61 9.98
C ALA A 60 -11.81 -9.69 9.35
N ARG A 61 -11.92 -9.99 8.06
CA ARG A 61 -13.22 -10.17 7.37
C ARG A 61 -14.02 -11.37 7.89
N GLU A 62 -13.32 -12.44 8.25
CA GLU A 62 -13.90 -13.65 8.84
C GLU A 62 -14.22 -13.46 10.34
N GLY A 63 -13.90 -12.30 10.93
CA GLY A 63 -14.18 -11.98 12.33
C GLY A 63 -13.36 -12.78 13.34
N LYS A 64 -12.26 -13.40 12.90
CA LYS A 64 -11.48 -14.37 13.70
C LYS A 64 -10.60 -13.73 14.79
N ILE A 65 -10.20 -12.47 14.60
CA ILE A 65 -9.23 -11.80 15.49
C ILE A 65 -9.91 -10.81 16.45
N ALA A 66 -10.71 -9.88 15.93
CA ALA A 66 -11.21 -8.73 16.71
C ALA A 66 -12.74 -8.71 16.90
N GLY A 67 -13.46 -9.76 16.48
CA GLY A 67 -14.93 -9.74 16.46
C GLY A 67 -15.49 -8.77 15.40
N VAL A 68 -16.78 -8.43 15.51
CA VAL A 68 -17.43 -7.44 14.62
C VAL A 68 -16.98 -6.05 15.03
N VAL A 69 -16.19 -5.40 14.19
CA VAL A 69 -15.72 -4.02 14.40
C VAL A 69 -16.88 -3.07 14.12
N ASP A 70 -17.47 -2.50 15.16
CA ASP A 70 -18.47 -1.44 15.04
C ASP A 70 -17.77 -0.08 14.89
N THR A 71 -17.88 0.49 13.68
CA THR A 71 -17.28 1.78 13.31
C THR A 71 -18.32 2.88 13.08
N THR A 72 -19.54 2.69 13.59
CA THR A 72 -20.67 3.60 13.33
C THR A 72 -20.55 4.95 14.04
N SER A 73 -19.73 5.05 15.09
CA SER A 73 -19.43 6.30 15.80
C SER A 73 -17.97 6.40 16.20
N ARG A 74 -17.53 7.62 16.50
CA ARG A 74 -16.17 7.89 16.99
C ARG A 74 -15.93 7.20 18.33
N GLU A 75 -16.92 7.24 19.21
CA GLU A 75 -16.88 6.68 20.55
C GLU A 75 -16.69 5.15 20.51
N THR A 76 -17.38 4.46 19.59
CA THR A 76 -17.22 3.01 19.43
C THR A 76 -15.85 2.65 18.86
N ILE A 77 -15.30 3.48 17.96
CA ILE A 77 -13.95 3.31 17.43
C ILE A 77 -12.90 3.52 18.53
N GLU A 78 -13.05 4.55 19.37
CA GLU A 78 -12.13 4.83 20.48
C GLU A 78 -12.11 3.69 21.51
N ALA A 79 -13.28 3.18 21.90
CA ALA A 79 -13.38 2.03 22.81
C ALA A 79 -12.73 0.75 22.24
N LEU A 80 -12.84 0.52 20.93
CA LEU A 80 -12.22 -0.63 20.25
C LEU A 80 -10.69 -0.54 20.16
N LEU A 81 -10.14 0.67 19.97
CA LEU A 81 -8.71 0.87 19.79
C LEU A 81 -7.93 0.93 21.09
N PHE A 82 -8.52 1.54 22.13
CA PHE A 82 -7.83 1.82 23.39
C PHE A 82 -8.31 0.95 24.54
N GLY A 83 -9.37 0.15 24.33
CA GLY A 83 -10.06 -0.56 25.39
C GLY A 83 -10.78 0.38 26.34
N ASP A 84 -11.59 -0.17 27.24
CA ASP A 84 -12.12 0.57 28.39
C ASP A 84 -10.99 0.76 29.42
N GLU A 85 -9.97 1.56 29.10
CA GLU A 85 -9.16 2.15 30.18
C GLU A 85 -10.05 3.14 30.93
N SER A 86 -10.79 2.62 31.91
CA SER A 86 -11.34 3.40 33.01
C SER A 86 -10.17 4.10 33.71
N PRO A 87 -10.06 5.44 33.70
CA PRO A 87 -9.04 6.11 34.45
C PRO A 87 -9.48 6.30 35.90
N TYR A 88 -9.96 5.24 36.58
CA TYR A 88 -10.21 5.17 38.02
C TYR A 88 -10.21 3.73 38.51
#